data_AF-A0A351Y3Z9-F1
#
_entry.id   AF-A0A351Y3Z9-F1
#
_cell.length_a   1.000
_cell.length_b   1.000
_cell.length_c   1.000
_cell.angle_alpha   90.00
_cell.angle_beta   90.00
_cell.angle_gamma   90.00
#
_symmetry.space_group_name_H-M   'P 1'
#
loop_
_entity.id
_entity.type
_entity.pdbx_description
1 polymer ?
#
loop_
_entity_poly.entity_id
_entity_poly.type
_entity_poly.pdbx_seq_one_letter_code
_entity_poly.pdbx_strand_id
1 'polypeptide(L)'
;MSISACEIVFEITNKWWPKLYDKDVATYFYLGITSDSGNFLFEDDHVRTFTNALKLLKLGADKDTIVNNLIRKRSLNAVRFLKLLLNRVEQKE
;
A
#
# COMPACT_ATOMS: atom_id res chain seq x y z
N MET A 1 8.80 7.79 11.65
CA MET A 1 8.83 6.37 12.08
C MET A 1 8.69 5.52 10.82
N SER A 2 8.87 4.19 10.82
CA SER A 2 8.51 3.42 9.61
C SER A 2 7.01 3.20 9.58
N ILE A 3 6.38 3.37 8.42
CA ILE A 3 4.93 3.25 8.28
C ILE A 3 4.45 1.80 8.10
N SER A 4 5.36 0.89 7.73
CA SER A 4 5.05 -0.51 7.48
C SER A 4 6.19 -1.42 7.89
N ALA A 5 5.86 -2.60 8.43
CA ALA A 5 6.86 -3.64 8.65
C ALA A 5 7.57 -4.05 7.34
N CYS A 6 6.85 -4.00 6.21
CA CYS A 6 7.41 -4.30 4.89
C CYS A 6 8.51 -3.33 4.49
N GLU A 7 8.42 -2.06 4.89
CA GLU A 7 9.45 -1.07 4.63
C GLU A 7 10.77 -1.42 5.34
N ILE A 8 10.70 -1.77 6.63
CA ILE A 8 11.88 -2.19 7.42
C ILE A 8 12.51 -3.45 6.83
N VAL A 9 11.69 -4.46 6.55
CA VAL A 9 12.18 -5.74 6.02
C VAL A 9 12.79 -5.53 4.63
N PHE A 10 12.19 -4.70 3.77
CA PHE A 10 12.74 -4.35 2.46
C PHE A 10 14.14 -3.74 2.59
N GLU A 11 14.31 -2.72 3.43
CA GLU A 11 15.58 -2.02 3.58
C GLU A 11 16.72 -2.94 4.05
N ILE A 12 16.44 -3.85 4.97
CA ILE A 12 17.42 -4.82 5.48
C ILE A 12 17.75 -5.85 4.41
N THR A 13 16.74 -6.50 3.84
CA THR A 13 16.94 -7.65 2.96
C THR A 13 17.40 -7.25 1.56
N ASN A 14 16.97 -6.10 1.03
CA ASN A 14 17.47 -5.58 -0.25
C ASN A 14 18.95 -5.18 -0.17
N LYS A 15 19.46 -4.83 1.01
CA LYS A 15 20.90 -4.58 1.21
C LYS A 15 21.72 -5.87 1.19
N TRP A 16 21.18 -6.96 1.74
CA TRP A 16 21.93 -8.21 1.93
C TRP A 16 21.78 -9.16 0.74
N TRP A 17 20.58 -9.20 0.15
CA TRP A 17 20.21 -10.13 -0.91
C TRP A 17 19.48 -9.43 -2.07
N PRO A 18 20.08 -8.41 -2.70
CA PRO A 18 19.42 -7.64 -3.77
C PRO A 18 19.00 -8.51 -4.96
N LYS A 19 19.70 -9.62 -5.22
CA LYS A 19 19.41 -10.52 -6.34
C LYS A 19 18.14 -11.36 -6.17
N LEU A 20 17.57 -11.42 -4.96
CA LEU A 20 16.32 -12.14 -4.69
C LEU A 20 15.08 -11.29 -4.96
N TYR A 21 15.26 -10.01 -5.30
CA TYR A 21 14.16 -9.10 -5.62
C TYR A 21 13.81 -9.16 -7.10
N ASP A 22 12.97 -10.12 -7.44
CA ASP A 22 12.27 -10.13 -8.73
C ASP A 22 10.99 -9.27 -8.68
N LYS A 23 10.26 -9.25 -9.81
CA LYS A 23 9.00 -8.53 -9.96
C LYS A 23 7.98 -8.92 -8.88
N ASP A 24 7.86 -10.19 -8.55
CA ASP A 24 6.81 -10.69 -7.66
C ASP A 24 7.11 -10.31 -6.22
N VAL A 25 8.36 -10.53 -5.78
CA VAL A 25 8.83 -10.07 -4.46
C VAL A 25 8.65 -8.56 -4.33
N ALA A 26 9.08 -7.78 -5.33
CA ALA A 26 8.91 -6.33 -5.31
C ALA A 26 7.43 -5.91 -5.24
N THR A 27 6.55 -6.64 -5.92
CA THR A 27 5.10 -6.41 -5.89
C THR A 27 4.53 -6.61 -4.48
N TYR A 28 4.89 -7.69 -3.78
CA TYR A 28 4.39 -7.92 -2.42
C TYR A 28 4.90 -6.91 -1.39
N PHE A 29 6.15 -6.48 -1.50
CA PHE A 29 6.66 -5.39 -0.63
C PHE A 29 5.96 -4.06 -0.92
N TYR A 30 5.72 -3.74 -2.19
CA TYR A 30 4.97 -2.54 -2.57
C TYR A 30 3.53 -2.60 -2.04
N LEU A 31 2.88 -3.77 -2.12
CA LEU A 31 1.55 -4.00 -1.56
C LEU A 31 1.50 -3.64 -0.07
N GLY A 32 2.42 -4.15 0.75
CA GLY A 32 2.45 -3.88 2.19
C GLY A 32 2.70 -2.41 2.53
N ILE A 33 3.59 -1.74 1.79
CA ILE A 33 3.79 -0.30 1.96
C ILE A 33 2.52 0.48 1.60
N THR A 34 1.85 0.12 0.51
CA THR A 34 0.61 0.80 0.08
C THR A 34 -0.58 0.51 0.99
N SER A 35 -0.68 -0.67 1.61
CA SER A 35 -1.77 -0.96 2.53
C SER A 35 -1.68 -0.13 3.80
N ASP A 36 -0.50 -0.10 4.43
CA ASP A 36 -0.32 0.53 5.74
C ASP A 36 -0.31 2.06 5.63
N SER A 37 0.20 2.61 4.52
CA SER A 37 0.18 4.04 4.25
C SER A 37 -1.18 4.58 3.75
N GLY A 38 -2.18 3.70 3.60
CA GLY A 38 -3.45 4.06 2.96
C GLY A 38 -3.28 4.55 1.54
N ASN A 39 -2.38 3.94 0.78
CA ASN A 39 -1.93 4.40 -0.53
C ASN A 39 -1.35 5.82 -0.44
N PHE A 40 -0.43 6.02 0.50
CA PHE A 40 0.29 7.28 0.75
C PHE A 40 -0.62 8.46 1.15
N LEU A 41 -1.75 8.17 1.83
CA LEU A 41 -2.69 9.19 2.31
C LEU A 41 -2.42 9.63 3.75
N PHE A 42 -1.72 8.82 4.54
CA PHE A 42 -1.54 9.03 5.98
C PHE A 42 -0.04 9.15 6.29
N GLU A 43 0.47 10.37 6.55
CA GLU A 43 1.70 10.76 7.29
C GLU A 43 2.37 12.04 6.73
N ASP A 44 3.09 12.77 7.58
CA ASP A 44 3.71 14.07 7.25
C ASP A 44 5.10 13.99 6.58
N ASP A 45 5.81 12.85 6.66
CA ASP A 45 7.15 12.70 6.06
C ASP A 45 7.29 11.43 5.22
N HIS A 46 6.90 11.54 3.96
CA HIS A 46 6.89 10.42 3.02
C HIS A 46 8.19 10.22 2.24
N VAL A 47 9.28 10.95 2.51
CA VAL A 47 10.48 10.86 1.65
C VAL A 47 11.06 9.44 1.65
N ARG A 48 11.16 8.80 2.82
CA ARG A 48 11.64 7.42 2.97
C ARG A 48 10.71 6.42 2.29
N THR A 49 9.41 6.50 2.57
CA THR A 49 8.38 5.63 2.03
C THR A 49 8.30 5.71 0.50
N PHE A 50 8.30 6.93 -0.05
CA PHE A 50 8.33 7.14 -1.50
C PHE A 50 9.63 6.64 -2.13
N THR A 51 10.76 6.81 -1.44
CA THR A 51 12.05 6.29 -1.93
C THR A 51 12.04 4.78 -2.02
N ASN A 52 11.50 4.09 -1.01
CA ASN A 52 11.39 2.64 -1.00
C ASN A 52 10.38 2.14 -2.04
N ALA A 53 9.21 2.79 -2.13
CA ALA A 53 8.23 2.53 -3.17
C ALA A 53 8.80 2.71 -4.58
N LEU A 54 9.58 3.77 -4.83
CA LEU A 54 10.25 4.01 -6.10
C LEU A 54 11.26 2.90 -6.45
N LYS A 55 12.04 2.41 -5.47
CA LYS A 55 12.96 1.29 -5.69
C LYS A 55 12.20 0.02 -6.09
N LEU A 56 11.10 -0.29 -5.40
CA LEU A 56 10.27 -1.44 -5.71
C LEU A 56 9.63 -1.33 -7.11
N LEU A 57 9.18 -0.14 -7.51
CA LEU A 57 8.69 0.11 -8.86
C LEU A 57 9.79 -0.08 -9.92
N LYS A 58 11.03 0.35 -9.64
CA LYS A 58 12.19 0.10 -10.52
C LYS A 58 12.54 -1.39 -10.65
N LEU A 59 12.22 -2.19 -9.62
CA LEU A 59 12.36 -3.65 -9.63
C LEU A 59 11.20 -4.36 -10.35
N GLY A 60 10.21 -3.61 -10.85
CA GLY A 60 9.11 -4.12 -11.67
C GLY A 60 7.80 -4.37 -10.93
N ALA A 61 7.66 -3.88 -9.68
CA ALA A 61 6.45 -4.07 -8.89
C ALA A 61 5.16 -3.71 -9.67
N ASP A 62 4.17 -4.60 -9.64
CA ASP A 62 2.92 -4.48 -10.38
C ASP A 62 1.90 -3.58 -9.66
N LYS A 63 2.13 -2.27 -9.76
CA LYS A 63 1.28 -1.25 -9.14
C LYS A 63 -0.18 -1.36 -9.61
N ASP A 64 -0.41 -1.62 -10.88
CA ASP A 64 -1.76 -1.64 -11.45
C ASP A 64 -2.59 -2.76 -10.85
N THR A 65 -2.01 -3.95 -10.70
CA THR A 65 -2.66 -5.08 -10.03
C THR A 65 -3.03 -4.73 -8.59
N ILE A 66 -2.13 -4.06 -7.87
CA ILE A 66 -2.36 -3.65 -6.47
C ILE A 66 -3.47 -2.61 -6.38
N VAL A 67 -3.39 -1.53 -7.16
CA VAL A 67 -4.42 -0.46 -7.15
C VAL A 67 -5.78 -1.01 -7.54
N ASN A 68 -5.85 -1.85 -8.58
CA ASN A 68 -7.12 -2.39 -9.05
C ASN A 68 -7.75 -3.34 -8.02
N ASN A 69 -6.97 -4.20 -7.36
CA ASN A 69 -7.50 -5.19 -6.43
C ASN A 69 -7.67 -4.70 -4.99
N LEU A 70 -6.77 -3.86 -4.49
CA LEU A 70 -6.82 -3.37 -3.11
C LEU A 70 -7.70 -2.12 -2.97
N ILE A 71 -7.56 -1.17 -3.90
CA ILE A 71 -8.17 0.16 -3.75
C ILE A 71 -9.53 0.23 -4.45
N ARG A 72 -9.60 -0.23 -5.71
CA ARG A 72 -10.78 -0.04 -6.56
C ARG A 72 -11.82 -1.15 -6.40
N LYS A 73 -11.40 -2.38 -6.14
CA LYS A 73 -12.31 -3.52 -6.06
C LYS A 73 -13.12 -3.48 -4.78
N ARG A 74 -14.40 -3.11 -4.90
CA ARG A 74 -15.39 -3.26 -3.82
C ARG A 74 -16.55 -4.10 -4.28
N SER A 75 -17.02 -5.00 -3.42
CA SER A 75 -18.21 -5.79 -3.72
C SER A 75 -19.45 -4.90 -3.70
N LEU A 76 -20.46 -5.26 -4.51
CA LEU A 76 -21.75 -4.57 -4.49
C LEU A 76 -22.36 -4.57 -3.07
N ASN A 77 -22.16 -5.64 -2.32
CA ASN A 77 -22.63 -5.75 -0.94
C ASN A 77 -21.93 -4.76 -0.01
N ALA A 78 -20.61 -4.55 -0.16
CA ALA A 78 -19.89 -3.54 0.60
C ALA A 78 -20.41 -2.12 0.29
N VAL A 79 -20.71 -1.83 -0.98
CA VAL A 79 -21.29 -0.53 -1.39
C VAL A 79 -22.71 -0.36 -0.83
N ARG A 80 -23.55 -1.40 -0.88
CA ARG A 80 -24.90 -1.38 -0.27
C ARG A 80 -24.85 -1.21 1.24
N PHE A 81 -23.89 -1.86 1.90
CA PHE A 81 -23.69 -1.70 3.34
C PHE A 81 -23.26 -0.27 3.69
N LEU A 82 -22.33 0.30 2.93
CA LEU A 82 -21.92 1.71 3.09
C LEU A 82 -23.12 2.65 2.95
N LYS A 83 -24.03 2.42 1.99
CA LYS A 83 -25.28 3.20 1.86
C LYS A 83 -26.14 3.14 3.13
N LEU A 84 -26.29 1.96 3.74
CA LEU A 84 -27.06 1.81 4.98
C LEU A 84 -26.41 2.57 6.15
N LEU A 85 -25.08 2.58 6.22
CA LEU A 85 -24.34 3.34 7.24
C LEU A 85 -24.50 4.85 7.05
N LEU A 86 -24.35 5.35 5.82
CA LEU A 86 -24.49 6.78 5.52
C LEU A 86 -25.86 7.33 5.93
N ASN A 87 -26.93 6.55 5.77
CA ASN A 87 -28.27 6.92 6.22
C ASN A 87 -28.42 7.04 7.75
N ARG A 88 -27.43 6.58 8.52
CA ARG A 88 -27.40 6.61 9.99
C ARG A 88 -26.31 7.51 10.55
N VAL A 89 -25.50 8.13 9.68
CA VAL A 89 -24.47 9.08 10.12
C VAL A 89 -25.18 10.37 10.50
N GLU A 90 -25.14 10.71 11.79
CA GLU A 90 -25.47 12.05 12.27
C GLU A 90 -24.25 12.94 12.09
N GLN A 91 -24.40 14.02 11.32
CA GLN A 91 -23.37 15.05 11.29
C GLN A 91 -23.45 15.82 12.60
N LYS A 92 -22.39 15.76 13.39
CA LYS A 92 -22.18 16.74 14.45
C LYS A 92 -21.73 18.03 13.77
N GLU A 93 -22.58 19.05 13.84
CA GLU A 93 -22.21 20.44 13.52
C GLU A 93 -21.07 20.94 14.43
#